data_AF-A0A0U1LMS8-F1
#
_entry.id   AF-A0A0U1LMS8-F1
#
_cell.length_a   1.000
_cell.length_b   1.000
_cell.length_c   1.000
_cell.angle_alpha   90.00
_cell.angle_beta   90.00
_cell.angle_gamma   90.00
#
_symmetry.space_group_name_H-M   'P 1'
#
loop_
_entity.id
_entity.type
_entity.pdbx_description
1 polymer ?
#
loop_
_entity_poly.entity_id
_entity_poly.type
_entity_poly.pdbx_seq_one_letter_code
_entity_poly.pdbx_strand_id
1 'polypeptide(L)'
;MPATQGDRQPRRESRGYAWVKRDSVATNAGGSEPLPVVTNRYALDQATAYAGMAHHGRVTRLPSPRTMLDGLRDDPFSTLPMDFKVTWDETQLYDLWTTRLSYWSGQNIRMKEKAFRAAMRHRTSFEALILGYCARWKPHLDGKPNGAMIQYYDSQVQFALSRQGANDFDDDSLSLSFTGLILQEERFGDKQKTQLYAQKAKNIQLYRKSQPMDNACRSLLFFILCIMKPPSQSISMGEKLQLVDLLHTGDRFMTEHATKEYLHDVPRREDTFHFKSPIYQLLSSGPRPSQVPVESRNYVVNKNTPTMEWSRTAALIYIVLALYDYRGSKNKTARFLDHLHYLISKHDLDRNPACESFIFFLVEESYDADLKQPNRAWQTNELLNIHKKLPSDLQFRFNDTLLSFLTLVPPVNPVDDFEEKLNAVIINAQ
;
A
#
# COMPACT_ATOMS: atom_id res chain seq x y z
N MET A 1 -36.82 16.62 -23.72
CA MET A 1 -37.80 15.51 -23.68
C MET A 1 -37.89 14.91 -25.08
N PRO A 2 -38.08 13.59 -25.29
CA PRO A 2 -37.52 12.40 -24.63
C PRO A 2 -36.91 11.38 -25.65
N ALA A 3 -36.52 10.19 -25.13
CA ALA A 3 -35.79 9.01 -25.67
C ALA A 3 -36.37 8.33 -26.95
N THR A 4 -35.72 7.38 -27.66
CA THR A 4 -35.33 5.99 -27.30
C THR A 4 -34.45 5.34 -28.43
N GLN A 5 -33.35 4.63 -28.12
CA GLN A 5 -33.20 3.17 -27.86
C GLN A 5 -33.18 2.28 -29.12
N GLY A 6 -32.05 1.57 -29.35
CA GLY A 6 -32.02 0.41 -30.24
C GLY A 6 -30.62 0.02 -30.77
N ASP A 7 -29.85 -0.73 -29.98
CA ASP A 7 -29.02 -1.89 -30.43
C ASP A 7 -28.07 -2.33 -29.29
N ARG A 8 -28.43 -3.37 -28.52
CA ARG A 8 -28.06 -4.78 -28.75
C ARG A 8 -26.54 -5.01 -28.83
N GLN A 9 -25.89 -5.06 -27.67
CA GLN A 9 -24.59 -5.73 -27.53
C GLN A 9 -24.77 -7.21 -27.19
N PRO A 10 -24.03 -8.13 -27.83
CA PRO A 10 -24.02 -9.53 -27.43
C PRO A 10 -23.19 -9.71 -26.15
N ARG A 11 -23.77 -10.42 -25.18
CA ARG A 11 -23.09 -11.02 -24.02
C ARG A 11 -21.82 -11.74 -24.50
N ARG A 12 -20.66 -11.34 -23.98
CA ARG A 12 -19.44 -12.15 -24.04
C ARG A 12 -19.03 -12.55 -22.62
N GLU A 13 -18.83 -13.85 -22.48
CA GLU A 13 -18.56 -14.62 -21.29
C GLU A 13 -17.21 -14.28 -20.64
N SER A 14 -17.13 -14.61 -19.35
CA SER A 14 -15.94 -14.54 -18.51
C SER A 14 -14.79 -15.37 -19.09
N ARG A 15 -13.71 -14.72 -19.51
CA ARG A 15 -12.45 -15.38 -19.88
C ARG A 15 -11.75 -15.88 -18.61
N GLY A 16 -11.81 -17.19 -18.37
CA GLY A 16 -10.96 -17.86 -17.39
C GLY A 16 -9.49 -17.85 -17.82
N TYR A 17 -8.59 -17.74 -16.85
CA TYR A 17 -7.14 -17.79 -17.05
C TYR A 17 -6.67 -19.18 -17.51
N ALA A 18 -5.68 -19.20 -18.41
CA ALA A 18 -5.32 -20.33 -19.28
C ALA A 18 -4.47 -21.47 -18.66
N TRP A 19 -4.55 -21.74 -17.35
CA TRP A 19 -3.78 -22.83 -16.72
C TRP A 19 -4.62 -23.90 -16.01
N VAL A 20 -5.93 -23.91 -16.22
CA VAL A 20 -6.80 -25.01 -15.76
C VAL A 20 -7.21 -25.86 -16.96
N LYS A 21 -6.41 -26.89 -17.30
CA LYS A 21 -6.87 -28.03 -18.10
C LYS A 21 -7.26 -29.15 -17.14
N ARG A 22 -8.53 -29.56 -17.16
CA ARG A 22 -8.96 -30.89 -16.70
C ARG A 22 -9.49 -31.65 -17.90
N ASP A 23 -9.00 -32.87 -18.04
CA ASP A 23 -9.36 -33.81 -19.09
C ASP A 23 -10.85 -34.14 -19.05
N SER A 24 -11.45 -34.21 -20.23
CA SER A 24 -12.84 -34.61 -20.43
C SER A 24 -12.87 -36.04 -20.95
N VAL A 25 -13.55 -36.92 -20.21
CA VAL A 25 -14.05 -38.20 -20.73
C VAL A 25 -15.53 -38.01 -20.98
N ALA A 26 -15.94 -38.25 -22.22
CA ALA A 26 -17.30 -38.11 -22.71
C ALA A 26 -18.15 -39.35 -22.40
N THR A 27 -19.43 -39.15 -22.09
CA THR A 27 -20.53 -40.02 -22.54
C THR A 27 -21.86 -39.25 -22.55
N ASN A 28 -22.63 -39.48 -23.61
CA ASN A 28 -23.88 -38.84 -24.03
C ASN A 28 -25.15 -39.33 -23.31
N ALA A 29 -26.26 -38.63 -23.64
CA ALA A 29 -27.71 -38.90 -23.44
C ALA A 29 -28.31 -38.15 -22.22
N GLY A 30 -29.35 -37.32 -22.31
CA GLY A 30 -30.47 -37.25 -23.25
C GLY A 30 -31.76 -37.53 -22.46
N GLY A 31 -32.51 -36.51 -22.04
CA GLY A 31 -33.81 -36.68 -21.35
C GLY A 31 -34.22 -35.50 -20.46
N SER A 32 -35.49 -35.11 -20.58
CA SER A 32 -36.15 -33.89 -20.09
C SER A 32 -36.88 -34.04 -18.73
N GLU A 33 -36.99 -32.91 -18.00
CA GLU A 33 -37.82 -32.58 -16.79
C GLU A 33 -37.44 -33.15 -15.40
N PRO A 34 -37.87 -32.53 -14.27
CA PRO A 34 -37.99 -31.10 -13.93
C PRO A 34 -37.10 -30.73 -12.70
N LEU A 35 -37.03 -29.43 -12.40
CA LEU A 35 -36.23 -28.81 -11.33
C LEU A 35 -36.42 -29.45 -9.92
N PRO A 36 -35.34 -29.81 -9.20
CA PRO A 36 -35.40 -30.00 -7.76
C PRO A 36 -35.03 -28.70 -7.04
N VAL A 37 -35.94 -28.31 -6.14
CA VAL A 37 -35.77 -27.30 -5.10
C VAL A 37 -34.41 -27.49 -4.40
N VAL A 38 -33.51 -26.51 -4.54
CA VAL A 38 -32.24 -26.47 -3.79
C VAL A 38 -32.54 -25.97 -2.39
N THR A 39 -32.76 -26.90 -1.47
CA THR A 39 -32.76 -26.65 -0.03
C THR A 39 -31.33 -26.27 0.41
N ASN A 40 -31.27 -25.17 1.13
CA ASN A 40 -30.07 -24.48 1.57
C ASN A 40 -29.24 -25.35 2.54
N ARG A 41 -28.21 -26.06 2.04
CA ARG A 41 -27.35 -26.96 2.84
C ARG A 41 -26.37 -26.25 3.79
N TYR A 42 -26.35 -24.92 3.86
CA TYR A 42 -25.51 -24.17 4.79
C TYR A 42 -26.12 -23.95 6.19
N ALA A 43 -27.37 -24.36 6.41
CA ALA A 43 -28.06 -24.17 7.68
C ALA A 43 -28.03 -25.39 8.63
N LEU A 44 -27.58 -26.56 8.17
CA LEU A 44 -27.64 -27.79 8.98
C LEU A 44 -26.33 -28.14 9.71
N ASP A 45 -25.19 -27.59 9.28
CA ASP A 45 -23.88 -27.85 9.93
C ASP A 45 -23.59 -26.94 11.14
N GLN A 46 -24.43 -25.93 11.43
CA GLN A 46 -24.27 -25.08 12.61
C GLN A 46 -24.97 -25.61 13.87
N ALA A 47 -25.85 -26.61 13.76
CA ALA A 47 -26.62 -27.11 14.91
C ALA A 47 -25.97 -28.30 15.64
N THR A 48 -25.02 -29.01 15.01
CA THR A 48 -24.39 -30.22 15.58
C THR A 48 -23.06 -29.97 16.31
N ALA A 49 -22.53 -28.74 16.29
CA ALA A 49 -21.27 -28.41 16.95
C ALA A 49 -21.39 -27.96 18.43
N TYR A 50 -22.61 -27.82 18.97
CA TYR A 50 -22.82 -27.23 20.31
C TYR A 50 -23.46 -28.16 21.36
N ALA A 51 -23.54 -29.48 21.13
CA ALA A 51 -24.15 -30.43 22.07
C ALA A 51 -23.14 -31.37 22.78
N GLY A 52 -21.88 -30.96 22.93
CA GLY A 52 -20.81 -31.85 23.44
C GLY A 52 -19.88 -31.20 24.46
N MET A 53 -20.39 -30.42 25.41
CA MET A 53 -19.59 -29.96 26.57
C MET A 53 -20.30 -30.29 27.89
N ALA A 54 -20.15 -31.54 28.32
CA ALA A 54 -20.22 -31.93 29.72
C ALA A 54 -19.54 -33.31 29.88
N HIS A 55 -18.39 -33.33 30.56
CA HIS A 55 -17.86 -34.37 31.45
C HIS A 55 -16.33 -34.48 31.41
N HIS A 56 -15.76 -34.41 32.61
CA HIS A 56 -14.36 -34.65 32.94
C HIS A 56 -13.86 -36.04 32.54
N GLY A 57 -12.58 -36.12 32.18
CA GLY A 57 -11.84 -37.38 32.09
C GLY A 57 -10.56 -37.24 31.29
N ARG A 58 -9.42 -37.27 31.97
CA ARG A 58 -8.07 -37.32 31.38
C ARG A 58 -7.97 -38.62 30.58
N VAL A 59 -8.10 -38.55 29.25
CA VAL A 59 -7.88 -39.69 28.34
C VAL A 59 -6.91 -39.25 27.25
N THR A 60 -5.74 -39.88 27.25
CA THR A 60 -4.72 -39.83 26.21
C THR A 60 -5.35 -40.30 24.89
N ARG A 61 -5.73 -39.36 24.00
CA ARG A 61 -6.24 -39.70 22.67
C ARG A 61 -5.06 -39.91 21.71
N LEU A 62 -4.94 -41.13 21.21
CA LEU A 62 -4.13 -41.49 20.04
C LEU A 62 -4.55 -40.66 18.82
N PRO A 63 -3.62 -40.35 17.89
CA PRO A 63 -3.93 -39.55 16.71
C PRO A 63 -4.88 -40.32 15.77
N SER A 64 -5.99 -39.68 15.39
CA SER A 64 -6.96 -40.19 14.41
C SER A 64 -6.30 -40.38 13.03
N PRO A 65 -6.74 -41.37 12.24
CA PRO A 65 -6.17 -41.63 10.93
C PRO A 65 -6.50 -40.50 9.94
N ARG A 66 -5.48 -39.97 9.27
CA ARG A 66 -5.59 -38.95 8.22
C ARG A 66 -6.48 -39.47 7.09
N THR A 67 -7.58 -38.77 6.82
CA THR A 67 -8.44 -39.05 5.65
C THR A 67 -7.81 -38.47 4.38
N MET A 68 -7.98 -39.11 3.22
CA MET A 68 -7.44 -38.66 1.92
C MET A 68 -7.85 -37.22 1.52
N LEU A 69 -8.87 -36.63 2.15
CA LEU A 69 -9.25 -35.23 1.98
C LEU A 69 -8.39 -34.22 2.77
N ASP A 70 -7.73 -34.62 3.87
CA ASP A 70 -6.78 -33.75 4.59
C ASP A 70 -5.50 -33.53 3.77
N GLY A 71 -5.11 -34.53 2.96
CA GLY A 71 -3.96 -34.42 2.04
C GLY A 71 -4.18 -33.47 0.87
N LEU A 72 -5.41 -32.95 0.67
CA LEU A 72 -5.71 -31.92 -0.33
C LEU A 72 -5.56 -30.49 0.22
N ARG A 73 -5.37 -30.36 1.53
CA ARG A 73 -5.24 -29.08 2.24
C ARG A 73 -3.79 -28.67 2.44
N ASP A 74 -2.87 -29.62 2.34
CA ASP A 74 -1.44 -29.37 2.28
C ASP A 74 -1.13 -28.68 0.94
N ASP A 75 -0.44 -27.53 1.00
CA ASP A 75 0.11 -26.88 -0.19
C ASP A 75 0.94 -27.93 -0.96
N PRO A 76 0.53 -28.32 -2.19
CA PRO A 76 1.15 -29.42 -2.92
C PRO A 76 2.63 -29.17 -3.22
N PHE A 77 3.10 -27.93 -3.04
CA PHE A 77 4.49 -27.54 -3.25
C PHE A 77 5.21 -27.11 -1.96
N SER A 78 4.54 -27.08 -0.80
CA SER A 78 5.10 -26.56 0.47
C SER A 78 5.78 -25.18 0.31
N THR A 79 5.23 -24.35 -0.57
CA THR A 79 5.76 -23.04 -0.96
C THR A 79 5.31 -21.92 -0.05
N LEU A 80 4.15 -22.07 0.58
CA LEU A 80 3.65 -21.11 1.54
C LEU A 80 4.15 -21.47 2.93
N PRO A 81 4.68 -20.52 3.71
CA PRO A 81 5.00 -20.74 5.10
C PRO A 81 3.69 -20.78 5.89
N MET A 82 2.89 -21.84 5.73
CA MET A 82 1.64 -22.13 6.44
C MET A 82 1.88 -23.16 7.55
N ASP A 83 1.18 -23.02 8.66
CA ASP A 83 1.20 -24.00 9.75
C ASP A 83 -0.17 -24.68 9.82
N PHE A 84 -0.26 -25.84 9.17
CA PHE A 84 -1.45 -26.68 9.15
C PHE A 84 -1.82 -27.25 10.53
N LYS A 85 -0.98 -27.05 11.56
CA LYS A 85 -1.29 -27.43 12.95
C LYS A 85 -2.15 -26.39 13.66
N VAL A 86 -2.34 -25.21 13.05
CA VAL A 86 -3.15 -24.14 13.63
C VAL A 86 -4.63 -24.43 13.43
N THR A 87 -5.44 -24.13 14.46
CA THR A 87 -6.87 -24.49 14.51
C THR A 87 -7.75 -23.69 13.54
N TRP A 88 -7.28 -22.55 13.04
CA TRP A 88 -8.03 -21.71 12.10
C TRP A 88 -7.43 -21.75 10.69
N ASP A 89 -8.29 -21.44 9.71
CA ASP A 89 -7.93 -21.50 8.30
C ASP A 89 -7.04 -20.33 7.87
N GLU A 90 -5.72 -20.52 7.89
CA GLU A 90 -4.75 -19.56 7.36
C GLU A 90 -5.02 -19.23 5.89
N THR A 91 -5.63 -20.17 5.15
CA THR A 91 -6.03 -20.00 3.74
C THR A 91 -6.95 -18.81 3.55
N GLN A 92 -7.94 -18.70 4.45
CA GLN A 92 -8.89 -17.62 4.41
C GLN A 92 -8.21 -16.27 4.70
N LEU A 93 -7.25 -16.23 5.62
CA LEU A 93 -6.57 -14.98 6.00
C LEU A 93 -5.73 -14.43 4.84
N TYR A 94 -4.99 -15.29 4.13
CA TYR A 94 -4.24 -14.79 2.98
C TYR A 94 -5.15 -14.45 1.79
N ASP A 95 -6.29 -15.13 1.60
CA ASP A 95 -7.28 -14.76 0.58
C ASP A 95 -7.84 -13.34 0.83
N LEU A 96 -8.08 -12.98 2.10
CA LEU A 96 -8.49 -11.61 2.45
C LEU A 96 -7.45 -10.57 2.01
N TRP A 97 -6.15 -10.87 2.12
CA TRP A 97 -5.06 -10.03 1.63
C TRP A 97 -5.11 -9.85 0.11
N THR A 98 -5.17 -10.96 -0.63
CA THR A 98 -5.06 -10.93 -2.08
C THR A 98 -6.32 -10.36 -2.75
N THR A 99 -7.51 -10.75 -2.30
CA THR A 99 -8.75 -10.48 -3.04
C THR A 99 -9.64 -9.39 -2.44
N ARG A 100 -9.61 -9.15 -1.13
CA ARG A 100 -10.60 -8.27 -0.46
C ARG A 100 -10.07 -6.89 -0.09
N LEU A 101 -8.94 -6.82 0.60
CA LEU A 101 -8.41 -5.58 1.21
C LEU A 101 -8.20 -4.44 0.18
N SER A 102 -8.91 -3.32 0.25
CA SER A 102 -8.73 -2.22 -0.72
C SER A 102 -8.45 -0.86 -0.07
N TYR A 103 -7.93 0.08 -0.83
CA TYR A 103 -7.95 1.51 -0.53
C TYR A 103 -9.09 2.18 -1.30
N TRP A 104 -9.43 3.43 -0.98
CA TRP A 104 -10.45 4.18 -1.70
C TRP A 104 -10.13 4.37 -3.20
N SER A 105 -8.84 4.33 -3.56
CA SER A 105 -8.33 4.37 -4.93
C SER A 105 -8.29 3.01 -5.63
N GLY A 106 -8.61 1.91 -4.94
CA GLY A 106 -8.65 0.56 -5.50
C GLY A 106 -7.78 -0.46 -4.76
N GLN A 107 -7.51 -1.60 -5.42
CA GLN A 107 -6.88 -2.77 -4.78
C GLN A 107 -5.35 -2.69 -4.64
N ASN A 108 -4.67 -1.81 -5.38
CA ASN A 108 -3.20 -1.72 -5.44
C ASN A 108 -2.52 -3.11 -5.58
N ILE A 109 -2.91 -3.84 -6.63
CA ILE A 109 -2.56 -5.26 -6.85
C ILE A 109 -1.05 -5.47 -6.82
N ARG A 110 -0.29 -4.61 -7.50
CA ARG A 110 1.18 -4.75 -7.61
C ARG A 110 1.89 -4.61 -6.26
N MET A 111 1.47 -3.66 -5.42
CA MET A 111 2.00 -3.55 -4.06
C MET A 111 1.71 -4.81 -3.25
N LYS A 112 0.46 -5.29 -3.29
CA LYS A 112 0.06 -6.50 -2.55
C LYS A 112 0.81 -7.74 -3.00
N GLU A 113 0.98 -7.94 -4.31
CA GLU A 113 1.75 -9.06 -4.86
C GLU A 113 3.20 -9.02 -4.42
N LYS A 114 3.83 -7.84 -4.48
CA LYS A 114 5.22 -7.69 -4.02
C LYS A 114 5.36 -7.92 -2.52
N ALA A 115 4.48 -7.34 -1.72
CA ALA A 115 4.42 -7.54 -0.28
C ALA A 115 4.25 -9.02 0.06
N PHE A 116 3.33 -9.71 -0.63
CA PHE A 116 3.09 -11.13 -0.45
C PHE A 116 4.33 -11.96 -0.80
N ARG A 117 4.93 -11.75 -1.98
CA ARG A 117 6.16 -12.47 -2.39
C ARG A 117 7.34 -12.21 -1.47
N ALA A 118 7.50 -10.99 -0.98
CA ALA A 118 8.55 -10.66 -0.02
C ALA A 118 8.30 -11.36 1.33
N ALA A 119 7.06 -11.37 1.80
CA ALA A 119 6.68 -11.97 3.09
C ALA A 119 6.83 -13.48 3.11
N MET A 120 6.58 -14.16 1.99
CA MET A 120 6.73 -15.62 1.88
C MET A 120 8.15 -16.12 2.15
N ARG A 121 9.18 -15.26 2.07
CA ARG A 121 10.57 -15.68 2.29
C ARG A 121 10.85 -16.14 3.71
N HIS A 122 10.08 -15.67 4.69
CA HIS A 122 10.28 -16.01 6.09
C HIS A 122 8.95 -16.07 6.84
N ARG A 123 8.74 -17.14 7.63
CA ARG A 123 7.49 -17.39 8.34
C ARG A 123 7.08 -16.20 9.23
N THR A 124 8.00 -15.64 10.01
CA THR A 124 7.69 -14.50 10.88
C THR A 124 7.25 -13.26 10.10
N SER A 125 7.82 -13.01 8.92
CA SER A 125 7.42 -11.88 8.08
C SER A 125 6.03 -12.11 7.49
N PHE A 126 5.72 -13.34 7.09
CA PHE A 126 4.39 -13.73 6.62
C PHE A 126 3.33 -13.61 7.71
N GLU A 127 3.64 -14.07 8.92
CA GLU A 127 2.78 -13.92 10.10
C GLU A 127 2.57 -12.45 10.46
N ALA A 128 3.63 -11.63 10.45
CA ALA A 128 3.55 -10.22 10.82
C ALA A 128 2.85 -9.35 9.77
N LEU A 129 3.06 -9.59 8.47
CA LEU A 129 2.54 -8.71 7.43
C LEU A 129 1.20 -9.16 6.86
N ILE A 130 0.98 -10.47 6.72
CA ILE A 130 -0.18 -11.02 6.02
C ILE A 130 -1.18 -11.59 7.02
N LEU A 131 -0.80 -12.64 7.76
CA LEU A 131 -1.75 -13.40 8.59
C LEU A 131 -2.23 -12.59 9.79
N GLY A 132 -1.32 -12.03 10.59
CA GLY A 132 -1.64 -11.21 11.75
C GLY A 132 -2.40 -9.94 11.38
N TYR A 133 -2.04 -9.30 10.26
CA TYR A 133 -2.78 -8.16 9.74
C TYR A 133 -4.22 -8.51 9.39
N CYS A 134 -4.42 -9.59 8.62
CA CYS A 134 -5.76 -10.05 8.23
C CYS A 134 -6.57 -10.59 9.42
N ALA A 135 -5.90 -11.21 10.40
CA ALA A 135 -6.51 -11.66 11.65
C ALA A 135 -7.06 -10.49 12.48
N ARG A 136 -6.35 -9.35 12.52
CA ARG A 136 -6.84 -8.13 13.18
C ARG A 136 -7.92 -7.42 12.36
N TRP A 137 -7.84 -7.48 11.04
CA TRP A 137 -8.80 -6.82 10.17
C TRP A 137 -10.14 -7.58 10.07
N LYS A 138 -10.14 -8.91 9.94
CA LYS A 138 -11.35 -9.73 9.76
C LYS A 138 -12.47 -9.44 10.78
N PRO A 139 -12.19 -9.31 12.10
CA PRO A 139 -13.18 -8.90 13.10
C PRO A 139 -13.93 -7.59 12.79
N HIS A 140 -13.31 -6.67 12.04
CA HIS A 140 -13.94 -5.41 11.65
C HIS A 140 -14.99 -5.60 10.55
N LEU A 141 -14.96 -6.72 9.81
CA LEU A 141 -16.00 -7.09 8.86
C LEU A 141 -17.15 -7.82 9.55
N ASP A 142 -16.83 -8.77 10.41
CA ASP A 142 -17.80 -9.71 10.99
C ASP A 142 -18.43 -9.19 12.29
N GLY A 143 -17.92 -8.08 12.85
CA GLY A 143 -18.38 -7.47 14.11
C GLY A 143 -18.07 -8.31 15.35
N LYS A 144 -17.29 -9.40 15.22
CA LYS A 144 -16.96 -10.33 16.31
C LYS A 144 -15.45 -10.33 16.56
N PRO A 145 -14.98 -9.91 17.76
CA PRO A 145 -13.57 -9.96 18.08
C PRO A 145 -13.10 -11.41 18.22
N ASN A 146 -12.20 -11.85 17.34
CA ASN A 146 -11.50 -13.12 17.53
C ASN A 146 -10.16 -12.87 18.23
N GLY A 147 -10.22 -12.69 19.56
CA GLY A 147 -9.04 -12.39 20.37
C GLY A 147 -7.97 -13.47 20.34
N ALA A 148 -8.36 -14.75 20.26
CA ALA A 148 -7.43 -15.88 20.30
C ALA A 148 -6.50 -15.92 19.07
N MET A 149 -7.04 -15.69 17.87
CA MET A 149 -6.26 -15.65 16.63
C MET A 149 -5.27 -14.48 16.62
N ILE A 150 -5.71 -13.30 17.08
CA ILE A 150 -4.87 -12.10 17.16
C ILE A 150 -3.72 -12.32 18.16
N GLN A 151 -4.02 -12.83 19.36
CA GLN A 151 -3.04 -13.11 20.41
C GLN A 151 -2.00 -14.15 19.98
N TYR A 152 -2.42 -15.17 19.23
CA TYR A 152 -1.50 -16.17 18.70
C TYR A 152 -0.46 -15.53 17.77
N TYR A 153 -0.88 -14.84 16.71
CA TYR A 153 0.09 -14.27 15.77
C TYR A 153 0.94 -13.18 16.41
N ASP A 154 0.40 -12.40 17.33
CA ASP A 154 1.19 -11.43 18.09
C ASP A 154 2.24 -12.14 18.95
N SER A 155 1.86 -13.13 19.75
CA SER A 155 2.82 -13.87 20.59
C SER A 155 3.90 -14.58 19.78
N GLN A 156 3.55 -15.20 18.65
CA GLN A 156 4.52 -15.88 17.78
C GLN A 156 5.53 -14.92 17.18
N VAL A 157 5.06 -13.79 16.64
CA VAL A 157 5.94 -12.77 16.05
C VAL A 157 6.84 -12.14 17.12
N GLN A 158 6.29 -11.75 18.28
CA GLN A 158 7.11 -11.19 19.36
C GLN A 158 8.13 -12.20 19.89
N PHE A 159 7.75 -13.47 20.05
CA PHE A 159 8.67 -14.53 20.47
C PHE A 159 9.82 -14.69 19.47
N ALA A 160 9.51 -14.80 18.18
CA ALA A 160 10.51 -14.91 17.12
C ALA A 160 11.45 -13.69 17.07
N LEU A 161 10.90 -12.47 17.20
CA LEU A 161 11.69 -11.23 17.22
C LEU A 161 12.52 -11.07 18.50
N SER A 162 12.12 -11.63 19.65
CA SER A 162 12.95 -11.55 20.87
C SER A 162 14.20 -12.42 20.80
N ARG A 163 14.24 -13.39 19.88
CA ARG A 163 15.37 -14.31 19.64
C ARG A 163 16.36 -13.81 18.59
N GLN A 164 16.36 -12.51 18.26
CA GLN A 164 17.19 -11.80 17.27
C GLN A 164 18.72 -12.05 17.31
N GLY A 165 19.24 -12.80 18.29
CA GLY A 165 20.66 -13.17 18.41
C GLY A 165 21.04 -14.56 17.88
N ALA A 166 20.08 -15.41 17.49
CA ALA A 166 20.36 -16.63 16.73
C ALA A 166 20.35 -16.30 15.23
N ASN A 167 21.28 -16.83 14.45
CA ASN A 167 21.57 -16.53 13.03
C ASN A 167 20.42 -16.77 12.01
N ASP A 168 19.16 -16.70 12.42
CA ASP A 168 18.00 -17.15 11.63
C ASP A 168 17.31 -16.03 10.83
N PHE A 169 17.60 -14.75 11.10
CA PHE A 169 16.96 -13.62 10.42
C PHE A 169 17.92 -12.88 9.49
N ASP A 170 17.54 -12.75 8.21
CA ASP A 170 18.14 -11.74 7.33
C ASP A 170 17.55 -10.34 7.61
N ASP A 171 18.33 -9.29 7.30
CA ASP A 171 17.95 -7.90 7.56
C ASP A 171 16.61 -7.53 6.88
N ASP A 172 16.33 -8.11 5.70
CA ASP A 172 15.12 -7.83 4.92
C ASP A 172 13.88 -8.50 5.54
N SER A 173 13.92 -9.77 5.96
CA SER A 173 12.78 -10.39 6.66
C SER A 173 12.52 -9.75 8.01
N LEU A 174 13.58 -9.34 8.72
CA LEU A 174 13.46 -8.63 9.98
C LEU A 174 12.78 -7.27 9.79
N SER A 175 13.25 -6.48 8.82
CA SER A 175 12.65 -5.19 8.49
C SER A 175 11.20 -5.34 8.00
N LEU A 176 10.92 -6.37 7.21
CA LEU A 176 9.56 -6.67 6.73
C LEU A 176 8.62 -7.07 7.86
N SER A 177 9.13 -7.82 8.86
CA SER A 177 8.36 -8.18 10.05
C SER A 177 7.97 -6.93 10.85
N PHE A 178 8.93 -6.03 11.09
CA PHE A 178 8.62 -4.73 11.72
C PHE A 178 7.67 -3.89 10.87
N THR A 179 7.83 -3.92 9.55
CA THR A 179 6.93 -3.23 8.61
C THR A 179 5.48 -3.73 8.73
N GLY A 180 5.26 -5.04 8.87
CA GLY A 180 3.95 -5.62 9.15
C GLY A 180 3.39 -5.19 10.51
N LEU A 181 4.22 -5.19 11.56
CA LEU A 181 3.81 -4.73 12.89
C LEU A 181 3.46 -3.24 12.92
N ILE A 182 4.20 -2.39 12.21
CA ILE A 182 3.84 -0.97 12.02
C ILE A 182 2.44 -0.86 11.43
N LEU A 183 2.16 -1.58 10.35
CA LEU A 183 0.84 -1.53 9.70
C LEU A 183 -0.30 -1.99 10.62
N GLN A 184 -0.05 -3.02 11.43
CA GLN A 184 -1.01 -3.53 12.41
C GLN A 184 -1.28 -2.55 13.54
N GLU A 185 -0.23 -2.05 14.20
CA GLU A 185 -0.35 -1.13 15.34
C GLU A 185 -0.88 0.24 14.90
N GLU A 186 -0.48 0.73 13.72
CA GLU A 186 -0.96 2.01 13.19
C GLU A 186 -2.48 2.01 13.00
N ARG A 187 -3.05 0.85 12.63
CA ARG A 187 -4.47 0.72 12.27
C ARG A 187 -5.34 0.26 13.43
N PHE A 188 -4.83 -0.63 14.29
CA PHE A 188 -5.65 -1.33 15.28
C PHE A 188 -5.11 -1.26 16.70
N GLY A 189 -3.91 -0.71 16.90
CA GLY A 189 -3.19 -0.81 18.16
C GLY A 189 -2.61 0.50 18.63
N ASP A 190 -1.41 0.43 19.18
CA ASP A 190 -0.75 1.52 19.91
C ASP A 190 0.18 2.33 19.01
N LYS A 191 -0.03 3.65 19.02
CA LYS A 191 0.80 4.61 18.29
C LYS A 191 2.25 4.64 18.78
N GLN A 192 2.50 4.42 20.07
CA GLN A 192 3.86 4.37 20.62
C GLN A 192 4.62 3.14 20.10
N LYS A 193 3.97 1.97 20.11
CA LYS A 193 4.55 0.75 19.51
C LYS A 193 4.83 0.93 18.02
N THR A 194 3.91 1.58 17.31
CA THR A 194 4.07 1.90 15.88
C THR A 194 5.36 2.70 15.64
N GLN A 195 5.60 3.75 16.43
CA GLN A 195 6.82 4.57 16.31
C GLN A 195 8.09 3.77 16.63
N LEU A 196 8.05 2.95 17.68
CA LEU A 196 9.17 2.07 18.06
C LEU A 196 9.53 1.10 16.93
N TYR A 197 8.52 0.44 16.34
CA TYR A 197 8.73 -0.48 15.22
C TYR A 197 9.21 0.25 13.95
N ALA A 198 8.71 1.45 13.68
CA ALA A 198 9.18 2.29 12.58
C ALA A 198 10.65 2.67 12.73
N GLN A 199 11.09 3.06 13.93
CA GLN A 199 12.49 3.35 14.20
C GLN A 199 13.37 2.11 14.05
N LYS A 200 12.93 0.94 14.55
CA LYS A 200 13.65 -0.32 14.37
C LYS A 200 13.80 -0.69 12.90
N ALA A 201 12.72 -0.62 12.12
CA ALA A 201 12.74 -0.91 10.68
C ALA A 201 13.65 0.07 9.91
N LYS A 202 13.59 1.38 10.23
CA LYS A 202 14.48 2.40 9.65
C LYS A 202 15.94 2.10 9.96
N ASN A 203 16.28 1.81 11.21
CA ASN A 203 17.65 1.53 11.62
C ASN A 203 18.21 0.29 10.92
N ILE A 204 17.43 -0.80 10.82
CA ILE A 204 17.85 -1.99 10.07
C ILE A 204 18.15 -1.62 8.63
N GLN A 205 17.26 -0.86 7.98
CA GLN A 205 17.41 -0.50 6.57
C GLN A 205 18.58 0.47 6.31
N LEU A 206 19.00 1.26 7.31
CA LEU A 206 20.15 2.19 7.22
C LEU A 206 21.49 1.52 7.55
N TYR A 207 21.52 0.61 8.54
CA TYR A 207 22.75 0.01 9.09
C TYR A 207 22.90 -1.49 8.77
N ARG A 208 22.44 -1.92 7.59
CA ARG A 208 22.45 -3.33 7.18
C ARG A 208 23.84 -3.94 7.17
N LYS A 209 23.88 -5.25 7.42
CA LYS A 209 25.07 -6.09 7.32
C LYS A 209 25.23 -6.71 5.93
N SER A 210 24.13 -6.87 5.16
CA SER A 210 24.13 -7.57 3.86
C SER A 210 23.90 -6.64 2.65
N GLN A 211 24.58 -6.92 1.52
CA GLN A 211 24.27 -6.39 0.18
C GLN A 211 24.11 -7.58 -0.80
N PRO A 212 23.16 -7.55 -1.75
CA PRO A 212 22.33 -6.42 -2.19
C PRO A 212 20.93 -6.37 -1.55
N MET A 213 20.34 -5.18 -1.58
CA MET A 213 19.00 -4.85 -1.07
C MET A 213 17.86 -5.49 -1.87
N ASP A 214 16.90 -6.15 -1.22
CA ASP A 214 15.59 -6.34 -1.85
C ASP A 214 14.79 -5.04 -1.83
N ASN A 215 14.55 -4.53 -3.03
CA ASN A 215 13.78 -3.33 -3.27
C ASN A 215 12.33 -3.46 -2.76
N ALA A 216 11.74 -4.66 -2.80
CA ALA A 216 10.35 -4.85 -2.38
C ALA A 216 10.12 -4.54 -0.89
N CYS A 217 11.01 -4.97 0.00
CA CYS A 217 10.93 -4.70 1.44
C CYS A 217 10.98 -3.19 1.71
N ARG A 218 11.92 -2.51 1.07
CA ARG A 218 12.14 -1.07 1.25
C ARG A 218 10.99 -0.23 0.73
N SER A 219 10.52 -0.48 -0.50
CA SER A 219 9.40 0.25 -1.08
C SER A 219 8.13 0.08 -0.24
N LEU A 220 7.91 -1.12 0.32
CA LEU A 220 6.77 -1.37 1.19
C LEU A 220 6.87 -0.61 2.51
N LEU A 221 8.03 -0.62 3.17
CA LEU A 221 8.26 0.16 4.38
C LEU A 221 7.96 1.64 4.11
N PHE A 222 8.52 2.20 3.03
CA PHE A 222 8.28 3.60 2.66
C PHE A 222 6.81 3.90 2.43
N PHE A 223 6.10 3.04 1.71
CA PHE A 223 4.67 3.22 1.48
C PHE A 223 3.87 3.19 2.79
N ILE A 224 4.21 2.29 3.72
CA ILE A 224 3.54 2.21 5.02
C ILE A 224 3.82 3.47 5.84
N LEU A 225 5.06 3.96 5.88
CA LEU A 225 5.41 5.24 6.52
C LEU A 225 4.63 6.41 5.89
N CYS A 226 4.43 6.41 4.57
CA CYS A 226 3.66 7.45 3.88
C CYS A 226 2.21 7.51 4.37
N ILE A 227 1.59 6.39 4.72
CA ILE A 227 0.18 6.33 5.14
C ILE A 227 -0.03 6.35 6.66
N MET A 228 1.04 6.46 7.44
CA MET A 228 0.97 6.62 8.89
C MET A 228 0.59 8.04 9.31
N LYS A 229 -0.14 8.14 10.44
CA LYS A 229 -0.37 9.42 11.12
C LYS A 229 0.92 9.94 11.76
N PRO A 230 1.13 11.28 11.78
CA PRO A 230 2.28 11.84 12.45
C PRO A 230 2.19 11.61 13.97
N PRO A 231 3.34 11.48 14.65
CA PRO A 231 3.42 11.16 16.09
C PRO A 231 2.95 12.33 16.99
N SER A 232 3.13 13.55 16.52
CA SER A 232 2.72 14.79 17.19
C SER A 232 1.97 15.68 16.19
N GLN A 233 1.17 16.61 16.71
CA GLN A 233 0.51 17.64 15.90
C GLN A 233 1.27 18.97 15.89
N SER A 234 2.24 19.15 16.80
CA SER A 234 3.06 20.36 16.85
C SER A 234 4.21 20.31 15.85
N ILE A 235 4.49 21.47 15.26
CA ILE A 235 5.58 21.71 14.31
C ILE A 235 6.67 22.50 15.05
N SER A 236 7.89 21.99 14.99
CA SER A 236 9.08 22.68 15.50
C SER A 236 9.64 23.67 14.48
N MET A 237 10.45 24.64 14.95
CA MET A 237 11.12 25.60 14.07
C MET A 237 12.04 24.92 13.04
N GLY A 238 12.73 23.83 13.44
CA GLY A 238 13.57 23.07 12.51
C GLY A 238 12.76 22.39 11.41
N GLU A 239 11.59 21.84 11.74
CA GLU A 239 10.68 21.23 10.76
C GLU A 239 10.09 22.26 9.80
N LYS A 240 9.75 23.46 10.29
CA LYS A 240 9.36 24.59 9.44
C LYS A 240 10.42 24.87 8.38
N LEU A 241 11.68 25.05 8.81
CA LEU A 241 12.78 25.39 7.91
C LEU A 241 12.95 24.35 6.80
N GLN A 242 12.73 23.06 7.09
CA GLN A 242 12.80 22.00 6.08
C GLN A 242 11.73 22.14 5.00
N LEU A 243 10.49 22.46 5.36
CA LEU A 243 9.43 22.68 4.36
C LEU A 243 9.71 23.91 3.51
N VAL A 244 10.12 25.02 4.14
CA VAL A 244 10.40 26.28 3.46
C VAL A 244 11.61 26.14 2.53
N ASP A 245 12.66 25.45 2.96
CA ASP A 245 13.84 25.17 2.12
C ASP A 245 13.49 24.34 0.87
N LEU A 246 12.61 23.35 1.01
CA LEU A 246 12.09 22.62 -0.15
C LEU A 246 11.38 23.55 -1.13
N LEU A 247 10.55 24.47 -0.63
CA LEU A 247 9.79 25.40 -1.48
C LEU A 247 10.71 26.39 -2.20
N HIS A 248 11.65 27.02 -1.52
CA HIS A 248 12.63 27.90 -2.18
C HIS A 248 13.54 27.14 -3.15
N THR A 249 13.90 25.90 -2.81
CA THR A 249 14.64 25.05 -3.73
C THR A 249 13.83 24.75 -4.99
N GLY A 250 12.54 24.43 -4.83
CA GLY A 250 11.55 24.29 -5.89
C GLY A 250 11.50 25.49 -6.83
N ASP A 251 11.34 26.68 -6.25
CA ASP A 251 11.21 27.94 -6.98
C ASP A 251 12.46 28.28 -7.81
N ARG A 252 13.65 28.08 -7.23
CA ARG A 252 14.93 28.29 -7.92
C ARG A 252 15.06 27.42 -9.17
N PHE A 253 14.91 26.10 -9.04
CA PHE A 253 15.11 25.22 -10.20
C PHE A 253 13.93 25.30 -11.18
N MET A 254 12.72 25.66 -10.73
CA MET A 254 11.61 25.97 -11.63
C MET A 254 12.00 27.12 -12.58
N THR A 255 12.56 28.19 -12.03
CA THR A 255 12.99 29.36 -12.82
C THR A 255 14.07 28.96 -13.84
N GLU A 256 15.02 28.11 -13.46
CA GLU A 256 16.02 27.57 -14.38
C GLU A 256 15.39 26.73 -15.51
N HIS A 257 14.44 25.85 -15.17
CA HIS A 257 13.78 24.94 -16.11
C HIS A 257 12.75 25.63 -17.01
N ALA A 258 12.25 26.82 -16.64
CA ALA A 258 11.31 27.61 -17.42
C ALA A 258 11.97 28.42 -18.55
N THR A 259 13.30 28.46 -18.62
CA THR A 259 14.03 29.14 -19.69
C THR A 259 13.80 28.47 -21.04
N LYS A 260 13.74 29.26 -22.12
CA LYS A 260 13.50 28.74 -23.48
C LYS A 260 14.62 27.79 -23.92
N GLU A 261 15.84 28.08 -23.52
CA GLU A 261 17.03 27.26 -23.78
C GLU A 261 16.92 25.90 -23.09
N TYR A 262 16.41 25.85 -21.86
CA TYR A 262 16.20 24.59 -21.17
C TYR A 262 15.09 23.77 -21.81
N LEU A 263 13.95 24.40 -22.13
CA LEU A 263 12.79 23.73 -22.73
C LEU A 263 13.07 23.24 -24.16
N HIS A 264 13.93 23.93 -24.92
CA HIS A 264 14.40 23.44 -26.20
C HIS A 264 15.13 22.09 -26.07
N ASP A 265 15.96 21.94 -25.04
CA ASP A 265 16.77 20.74 -24.84
C ASP A 265 16.01 19.62 -24.10
N VAL A 266 15.00 19.99 -23.29
CA VAL A 266 14.15 19.06 -22.53
C VAL A 266 12.67 19.41 -22.74
N PRO A 267 12.12 19.24 -23.95
CA PRO A 267 10.74 19.64 -24.27
C PRO A 267 9.71 18.93 -23.39
N ARG A 268 9.99 17.67 -23.03
CA ARG A 268 9.15 16.88 -22.12
C ARG A 268 8.93 17.53 -20.76
N ARG A 269 9.79 18.47 -20.35
CA ARG A 269 9.66 19.17 -19.06
C ARG A 269 8.37 19.98 -19.00
N GLU A 270 7.96 20.61 -20.09
CA GLU A 270 6.71 21.36 -20.19
C GLU A 270 5.52 20.41 -20.34
N ASP A 271 5.61 19.47 -21.28
CA ASP A 271 4.50 18.57 -21.64
C ASP A 271 4.05 17.64 -20.49
N THR A 272 5.01 17.16 -19.68
CA THR A 272 4.74 16.13 -18.67
C THR A 272 3.71 16.57 -17.63
N PHE A 273 3.79 17.83 -17.20
CA PHE A 273 2.91 18.38 -16.16
C PHE A 273 1.91 19.40 -16.74
N HIS A 274 1.79 19.49 -18.06
CA HIS A 274 0.85 20.39 -18.69
C HIS A 274 -0.59 20.15 -18.19
N PHE A 275 -1.39 21.21 -18.17
CA PHE A 275 -2.79 21.13 -17.74
C PHE A 275 -3.53 20.03 -18.53
N LYS A 276 -4.25 19.16 -17.81
CA LYS A 276 -4.92 17.95 -18.33
C LYS A 276 -4.02 16.78 -18.72
N SER A 277 -2.69 16.86 -18.60
CA SER A 277 -1.86 15.67 -18.74
C SER A 277 -2.27 14.61 -17.70
N PRO A 278 -2.11 13.31 -17.97
CA PRO A 278 -2.44 12.27 -16.99
C PRO A 278 -1.74 12.45 -15.64
N ILE A 279 -0.47 12.88 -15.66
CA ILE A 279 0.32 13.12 -14.45
C ILE A 279 -0.19 14.36 -13.71
N TYR A 280 -0.50 15.45 -14.42
CA TYR A 280 -1.13 16.63 -13.82
C TYR A 280 -2.46 16.24 -13.17
N GLN A 281 -3.31 15.53 -13.92
CA GLN A 281 -4.60 15.06 -13.42
C GLN A 281 -4.44 14.16 -12.22
N LEU A 282 -3.38 13.36 -12.07
CA LEU A 282 -3.11 12.51 -10.91
C LEU A 282 -2.63 13.31 -9.68
N LEU A 283 -1.83 14.35 -9.91
CA LEU A 283 -1.20 15.16 -8.86
C LEU A 283 -2.02 16.38 -8.43
N SER A 284 -2.97 16.84 -9.24
CA SER A 284 -3.83 17.97 -8.92
C SER A 284 -4.76 17.69 -7.75
N SER A 285 -4.93 18.68 -6.88
CA SER A 285 -5.92 18.65 -5.80
C SER A 285 -7.34 18.70 -6.39
N GLY A 286 -8.21 17.77 -6.01
CA GLY A 286 -9.61 17.76 -6.44
C GLY A 286 -10.37 16.53 -5.92
N PRO A 287 -11.71 16.63 -5.77
CA PRO A 287 -12.51 15.49 -5.38
C PRO A 287 -12.43 14.41 -6.46
N ARG A 288 -12.03 13.21 -6.06
CA ARG A 288 -12.09 12.05 -6.95
C ARG A 288 -13.15 11.09 -6.44
N PRO A 289 -14.11 10.69 -7.29
CA PRO A 289 -15.01 9.62 -6.93
C PRO A 289 -14.18 8.35 -6.66
N SER A 290 -14.50 7.65 -5.58
CA SER A 290 -13.85 6.38 -5.29
C SER A 290 -14.11 5.39 -6.42
N GLN A 291 -13.05 4.68 -6.82
CA GLN A 291 -13.12 3.59 -7.79
C GLN A 291 -13.64 2.28 -7.19
N VAL A 292 -13.95 2.25 -5.88
CA VAL A 292 -14.41 1.04 -5.19
C VAL A 292 -15.92 0.90 -5.32
N PRO A 293 -16.42 -0.21 -5.90
CA PRO A 293 -17.85 -0.51 -5.98
C PRO A 293 -18.51 -0.47 -4.61
N VAL A 294 -19.77 -0.01 -4.54
CA VAL A 294 -20.49 0.20 -3.27
C VAL A 294 -20.49 -1.06 -2.40
N GLU A 295 -20.74 -2.23 -3.01
CA GLU A 295 -20.72 -3.53 -2.35
C GLU A 295 -19.35 -3.94 -1.76
N SER A 296 -18.26 -3.37 -2.29
CA SER A 296 -16.89 -3.66 -1.86
C SER A 296 -16.36 -2.64 -0.85
N ARG A 297 -17.12 -1.58 -0.53
CA ARG A 297 -16.67 -0.53 0.40
C ARG A 297 -16.47 -0.99 1.84
N ASN A 298 -17.07 -2.12 2.21
CA ASN A 298 -16.81 -2.74 3.51
C ASN A 298 -15.38 -3.26 3.63
N TYR A 299 -14.73 -3.55 2.49
CA TYR A 299 -13.35 -4.01 2.46
C TYR A 299 -12.32 -2.88 2.33
N VAL A 300 -12.79 -1.62 2.27
CA VAL A 300 -11.90 -0.47 2.22
C VAL A 300 -11.27 -0.26 3.57
N VAL A 301 -9.95 -0.25 3.57
CA VAL A 301 -9.15 -0.01 4.74
C VAL A 301 -9.12 1.48 5.07
N ASN A 302 -9.18 1.79 6.37
CA ASN A 302 -8.88 3.11 6.91
C ASN A 302 -9.79 4.24 6.38
N LYS A 303 -11.11 4.01 6.43
CA LYS A 303 -12.15 4.91 5.90
C LYS A 303 -12.02 6.38 6.31
N ASN A 304 -11.44 6.63 7.49
CA ASN A 304 -11.34 7.96 8.11
C ASN A 304 -9.94 8.62 7.98
N THR A 305 -9.05 8.06 7.16
CA THR A 305 -7.71 8.61 6.95
C THR A 305 -7.52 9.00 5.49
N PRO A 306 -7.03 10.23 5.19
CA PRO A 306 -6.88 10.72 3.83
C PRO A 306 -5.61 10.16 3.16
N THR A 307 -5.56 8.84 2.95
CA THR A 307 -4.37 8.15 2.39
C THR A 307 -4.05 8.60 0.97
N MET A 308 -5.08 8.93 0.19
CA MET A 308 -4.92 9.40 -1.18
C MET A 308 -4.26 10.78 -1.21
N GLU A 309 -4.68 11.69 -0.34
CA GLU A 309 -4.12 13.04 -0.20
C GLU A 309 -2.66 12.97 0.22
N TRP A 310 -2.35 12.17 1.24
CA TRP A 310 -0.97 12.00 1.70
C TRP A 310 -0.08 11.37 0.64
N SER A 311 -0.60 10.38 -0.10
CA SER A 311 0.15 9.76 -1.20
C SER A 311 0.37 10.73 -2.36
N ARG A 312 -0.58 11.62 -2.62
CA ARG A 312 -0.46 12.70 -3.62
C ARG A 312 0.64 13.69 -3.22
N THR A 313 0.60 14.17 -1.97
CA THR A 313 1.64 15.06 -1.45
C THR A 313 3.02 14.39 -1.45
N ALA A 314 3.09 13.11 -1.06
CA ALA A 314 4.33 12.34 -1.12
C ALA A 314 4.88 12.26 -2.55
N ALA A 315 4.02 12.03 -3.55
CA ALA A 315 4.42 12.00 -4.95
C ALA A 315 4.92 13.37 -5.44
N LEU A 316 4.24 14.46 -5.06
CA LEU A 316 4.70 15.83 -5.36
C LEU A 316 6.10 16.09 -4.78
N ILE A 317 6.30 15.83 -3.48
CA ILE A 317 7.60 15.99 -2.81
C ILE A 317 8.66 15.14 -3.49
N TYR A 318 8.37 13.86 -3.75
CA TYR A 318 9.32 12.93 -4.37
C TYR A 318 9.77 13.41 -5.75
N ILE A 319 8.83 13.85 -6.59
CA ILE A 319 9.12 14.33 -7.95
C ILE A 319 9.93 15.62 -7.89
N VAL A 320 9.59 16.57 -7.02
CA VAL A 320 10.34 17.83 -6.85
C VAL A 320 11.78 17.55 -6.40
N LEU A 321 11.97 16.66 -5.42
CA LEU A 321 13.31 16.22 -4.99
C LEU A 321 14.07 15.54 -6.14
N ALA A 322 13.41 14.67 -6.91
CA ALA A 322 14.05 14.00 -8.04
C ALA A 322 14.53 14.98 -9.11
N LEU A 323 13.69 15.95 -9.48
CA LEU A 323 14.07 16.99 -10.45
C LEU A 323 15.21 17.87 -9.93
N TYR A 324 15.21 18.17 -8.63
CA TYR A 324 16.32 18.88 -7.99
C TYR A 324 17.63 18.07 -8.03
N ASP A 325 17.59 16.77 -7.76
CA ASP A 325 18.76 15.89 -7.85
C ASP A 325 19.36 15.88 -9.27
N TYR A 326 18.52 15.99 -10.29
CA TYR A 326 18.91 15.95 -11.70
C TYR A 326 19.15 17.32 -12.33
N ARG A 327 19.05 18.43 -11.59
CA ARG A 327 19.18 19.80 -12.11
C ARG A 327 20.44 20.03 -12.96
N GLY A 328 21.55 19.37 -12.62
CA GLY A 328 22.81 19.45 -13.37
C GLY A 328 22.88 18.59 -14.64
N SER A 329 21.85 17.79 -14.97
CA SER A 329 21.86 16.86 -16.09
C SER A 329 20.50 16.77 -16.79
N LYS A 330 20.36 17.53 -17.88
CA LYS A 330 19.19 17.53 -18.78
C LYS A 330 18.78 16.11 -19.24
N ASN A 331 19.75 15.25 -19.55
CA ASN A 331 19.50 13.86 -19.94
C ASN A 331 18.85 13.04 -18.81
N LYS A 332 19.31 13.21 -17.56
CA LYS A 332 18.70 12.52 -16.41
C LYS A 332 17.28 13.00 -16.16
N THR A 333 17.03 14.30 -16.28
CA THR A 333 15.69 14.88 -16.21
C THR A 333 14.78 14.27 -17.27
N ALA A 334 15.20 14.25 -18.54
CA ALA A 334 14.42 13.66 -19.63
C ALA A 334 14.06 12.18 -19.36
N ARG A 335 15.05 11.34 -19.03
CA ARG A 335 14.84 9.91 -18.73
C ARG A 335 13.92 9.69 -17.53
N PHE A 336 14.01 10.53 -16.51
CA PHE A 336 13.10 10.45 -15.37
C PHE A 336 11.65 10.79 -15.77
N LEU A 337 11.44 11.86 -16.54
CA LEU A 337 10.11 12.24 -17.04
C LEU A 337 9.51 11.14 -17.94
N ASP A 338 10.33 10.51 -18.79
CA ASP A 338 9.95 9.38 -19.64
C ASP A 338 9.48 8.19 -18.79
N HIS A 339 10.19 7.94 -17.69
CA HIS A 339 9.82 6.90 -16.75
C HIS A 339 8.49 7.20 -16.07
N LEU A 340 8.19 8.45 -15.72
CA LEU A 340 6.87 8.81 -15.16
C LEU A 340 5.75 8.46 -16.14
N HIS A 341 5.87 8.84 -17.42
CA HIS A 341 4.89 8.49 -18.45
C HIS A 341 4.75 6.97 -18.63
N TYR A 342 5.87 6.26 -18.59
CA TYR A 342 5.89 4.80 -18.62
C TYR A 342 5.10 4.20 -17.44
N LEU A 343 5.30 4.68 -16.22
CA LEU A 343 4.58 4.20 -15.04
C LEU A 343 3.08 4.44 -15.14
N ILE A 344 2.67 5.63 -15.59
CA ILE A 344 1.26 5.95 -15.79
C ILE A 344 0.63 5.00 -16.81
N SER A 345 1.26 4.85 -17.97
CA SER A 345 0.73 4.03 -19.07
C SER A 345 0.72 2.54 -18.72
N LYS A 346 1.78 2.03 -18.09
CA LYS A 346 1.91 0.62 -17.70
C LYS A 346 0.88 0.20 -16.67
N HIS A 347 0.48 1.12 -15.79
CA HIS A 347 -0.42 0.86 -14.68
C HIS A 347 -1.81 1.46 -14.86
N ASP A 348 -2.13 1.96 -16.05
CA ASP A 348 -3.44 2.51 -16.41
C ASP A 348 -3.90 3.60 -15.43
N LEU A 349 -2.95 4.38 -14.90
CA LEU A 349 -3.21 5.41 -13.88
C LEU A 349 -3.85 6.68 -14.47
N ASP A 350 -3.86 6.80 -15.80
CA ASP A 350 -4.63 7.79 -16.55
C ASP A 350 -6.14 7.50 -16.51
N ARG A 351 -6.52 6.22 -16.54
CA ARG A 351 -7.94 5.79 -16.48
C ARG A 351 -8.40 5.51 -15.06
N ASN A 352 -7.52 4.91 -14.26
CA ASN A 352 -7.77 4.47 -12.89
C ASN A 352 -6.81 5.19 -11.92
N PRO A 353 -7.02 6.50 -11.67
CA PRO A 353 -6.08 7.29 -10.89
C PRO A 353 -5.99 6.80 -9.44
N ALA A 354 -4.79 6.39 -9.04
CA ALA A 354 -4.50 5.91 -7.69
C ALA A 354 -3.15 6.42 -7.18
N CYS A 355 -3.18 7.49 -6.37
CA CYS A 355 -1.96 8.09 -5.82
C CYS A 355 -1.18 7.12 -4.93
N GLU A 356 -1.86 6.24 -4.18
CA GLU A 356 -1.22 5.19 -3.37
C GLU A 356 -0.36 4.26 -4.22
N SER A 357 -0.85 3.84 -5.37
CA SER A 357 -0.10 2.99 -6.30
C SER A 357 1.05 3.76 -6.93
N PHE A 358 0.81 5.02 -7.30
CA PHE A 358 1.81 5.86 -7.94
C PHE A 358 3.02 6.12 -7.04
N ILE A 359 2.81 6.54 -5.78
CA ILE A 359 3.93 6.73 -4.85
C ILE A 359 4.68 5.43 -4.60
N PHE A 360 3.98 4.29 -4.53
CA PHE A 360 4.63 2.99 -4.39
C PHE A 360 5.57 2.70 -5.57
N PHE A 361 5.17 3.02 -6.81
CA PHE A 361 6.02 2.86 -7.99
C PHE A 361 7.21 3.82 -8.03
N LEU A 362 7.03 5.06 -7.54
CA LEU A 362 8.13 6.02 -7.41
C LEU A 362 9.21 5.51 -6.45
N VAL A 363 8.82 5.06 -5.24
CA VAL A 363 9.77 4.54 -4.24
C VAL A 363 10.27 3.13 -4.55
N GLU A 364 9.73 2.49 -5.60
CA GLU A 364 10.31 1.29 -6.20
C GLU A 364 11.54 1.62 -7.04
N GLU A 365 11.77 2.87 -7.46
CA GLU A 365 12.95 3.28 -8.24
C GLU A 365 13.30 2.27 -9.35
N SER A 366 12.29 1.85 -10.12
CA SER A 366 12.42 0.80 -11.15
C SER A 366 13.09 1.27 -12.45
N TYR A 367 13.58 2.52 -12.45
CA TYR A 367 14.35 3.14 -13.50
C TYR A 367 15.85 2.79 -13.41
N ASP A 368 16.63 3.37 -14.29
CA ASP A 368 18.05 3.09 -14.45
C ASP A 368 18.89 3.40 -13.20
N ALA A 369 19.96 2.63 -12.99
CA ALA A 369 20.75 2.67 -11.77
C ALA A 369 21.35 4.05 -11.44
N ASP A 370 21.72 4.84 -12.46
CA ASP A 370 22.32 6.17 -12.30
C ASP A 370 21.32 7.27 -11.88
N LEU A 371 20.03 6.96 -11.93
CA LEU A 371 18.94 7.81 -11.43
C LEU A 371 18.56 7.46 -9.99
N LYS A 372 18.96 6.30 -9.45
CA LYS A 372 18.55 5.83 -8.12
C LYS A 372 19.16 6.70 -7.03
N GLN A 373 18.32 7.13 -6.09
CA GLN A 373 18.72 7.98 -4.97
C GLN A 373 18.08 7.43 -3.70
N PRO A 374 18.75 6.48 -3.01
CA PRO A 374 18.14 5.73 -1.92
C PRO A 374 17.59 6.66 -0.80
N ASN A 375 18.20 7.82 -0.60
CA ASN A 375 17.79 8.75 0.46
C ASN A 375 16.54 9.56 0.11
N ARG A 376 16.14 9.64 -1.17
CA ARG A 376 15.01 10.46 -1.61
C ARG A 376 13.70 10.03 -0.97
N ALA A 377 13.45 8.73 -0.88
CA ALA A 377 12.25 8.20 -0.25
C ALA A 377 12.23 8.41 1.28
N TRP A 378 13.40 8.48 1.95
CA TRP A 378 13.50 8.86 3.36
C TRP A 378 13.16 10.34 3.55
N GLN A 379 13.79 11.23 2.78
CA GLN A 379 13.53 12.67 2.81
C GLN A 379 12.06 13.00 2.49
N THR A 380 11.49 12.30 1.50
CA THR A 380 10.07 12.44 1.14
C THR A 380 9.18 12.12 2.34
N ASN A 381 9.45 11.04 3.08
CA ASN A 381 8.69 10.67 4.26
C ASN A 381 8.87 11.65 5.42
N GLU A 382 10.07 12.19 5.62
CA GLU A 382 10.33 13.19 6.66
C GLU A 382 9.56 14.48 6.38
N LEU A 383 9.65 15.02 5.16
CA LEU A 383 8.91 16.20 4.72
C LEU A 383 7.38 15.98 4.75
N LEU A 384 6.91 14.81 4.31
CA LEU A 384 5.50 14.45 4.38
C LEU A 384 4.99 14.40 5.83
N ASN A 385 5.79 13.87 6.76
CA ASN A 385 5.41 13.84 8.17
C ASN A 385 5.29 15.23 8.77
N ILE A 386 6.10 16.19 8.32
CA ILE A 386 5.96 17.59 8.72
C ILE A 386 4.70 18.20 8.08
N HIS A 387 4.49 17.97 6.78
CA HIS A 387 3.32 18.45 6.06
C HIS A 387 2.00 18.00 6.71
N LYS A 388 1.90 16.74 7.13
CA LYS A 388 0.70 16.19 7.80
C LYS A 388 0.32 16.90 9.09
N LYS A 389 1.25 17.63 9.72
CA LYS A 389 1.02 18.40 10.94
C LYS A 389 0.45 19.79 10.66
N LEU A 390 0.54 20.26 9.42
CA LEU A 390 0.04 21.58 9.04
C LEU A 390 -1.49 21.63 9.11
N PRO A 391 -2.07 22.80 9.41
CA PRO A 391 -3.47 23.09 9.12
C PRO A 391 -3.85 22.80 7.67
N SER A 392 -5.12 22.46 7.42
CA SER A 392 -5.58 22.01 6.09
C SER A 392 -5.39 23.04 4.99
N ASP A 393 -5.51 24.33 5.30
CA ASP A 393 -5.27 25.43 4.37
C ASP A 393 -3.79 25.52 3.96
N LEU A 394 -2.87 25.36 4.92
CA LEU A 394 -1.43 25.32 4.64
C LEU A 394 -1.04 24.03 3.91
N GLN A 395 -1.66 22.88 4.22
CA GLN A 395 -1.46 21.64 3.45
C GLN A 395 -1.84 21.82 1.98
N PHE A 396 -2.98 22.47 1.73
CA PHE A 396 -3.45 22.77 0.38
C PHE A 396 -2.49 23.70 -0.35
N ARG A 397 -2.12 24.83 0.27
CA ARG A 397 -1.17 25.82 -0.28
C ARG A 397 0.16 25.17 -0.64
N PHE A 398 0.72 24.37 0.26
CA PHE A 398 1.97 23.65 0.02
C PHE A 398 1.88 22.75 -1.23
N ASN A 399 0.81 21.96 -1.35
CA ASN A 399 0.60 21.09 -2.50
C ASN A 399 0.44 21.87 -3.80
N ASP A 400 -0.30 22.98 -3.76
CA ASP A 400 -0.53 23.85 -4.92
C ASP A 400 0.76 24.53 -5.38
N THR A 401 1.59 25.00 -4.46
CA THR A 401 2.92 25.55 -4.76
C THR A 401 3.83 24.50 -5.39
N LEU A 402 3.91 23.29 -4.83
CA LEU A 402 4.71 22.21 -5.43
C LEU A 402 4.22 21.85 -6.83
N LEU A 403 2.90 21.79 -7.05
CA LEU A 403 2.34 21.52 -8.37
C LEU A 403 2.65 22.65 -9.35
N SER A 404 2.60 23.91 -8.91
CA SER A 404 2.93 25.09 -9.72
C SER A 404 4.38 25.02 -10.23
N PHE A 405 5.32 24.62 -9.37
CA PHE A 405 6.71 24.35 -9.78
C PHE A 405 6.81 23.26 -10.84
N LEU A 406 6.02 22.18 -10.71
CA LEU A 406 5.98 21.12 -11.72
C LEU A 406 5.36 21.62 -13.02
N THR A 407 4.36 22.51 -13.00
CA THR A 407 3.78 23.07 -14.22
C THR A 407 4.56 24.23 -14.84
N LEU A 408 5.66 24.67 -14.20
CA LEU A 408 6.43 25.85 -14.61
C LEU A 408 5.59 27.15 -14.61
N VAL A 409 4.57 27.21 -13.76
CA VAL A 409 3.71 28.38 -13.60
C VAL A 409 4.04 29.01 -12.26
N PRO A 410 4.21 30.34 -12.16
CA PRO A 410 4.41 31.00 -10.89
C PRO A 410 3.27 30.69 -9.91
N PRO A 411 3.57 30.33 -8.65
CA PRO A 411 2.53 30.03 -7.68
C PRO A 411 1.70 31.29 -7.38
N VAL A 412 0.40 31.12 -7.14
CA VAL A 412 -0.52 32.23 -6.83
C VAL A 412 -0.11 32.96 -5.56
N ASN A 413 0.38 32.23 -4.57
CA ASN A 413 0.94 32.78 -3.34
C ASN A 413 2.45 32.52 -3.32
N PRO A 414 3.28 33.54 -3.07
CA PRO A 414 4.72 33.36 -2.97
C PRO A 414 5.09 32.50 -1.76
N VAL A 415 6.30 31.93 -1.79
CA VAL A 415 6.83 31.11 -0.68
C VAL A 415 6.89 31.91 0.62
N ASP A 416 7.19 33.21 0.55
CA ASP A 416 7.26 34.11 1.71
C ASP A 416 5.92 34.23 2.45
N ASP A 417 4.79 34.26 1.73
CA ASP A 417 3.44 34.28 2.34
C ASP A 417 3.12 32.95 3.05
N PHE A 418 3.58 31.83 2.49
CA PHE A 418 3.47 30.53 3.17
C PHE A 418 4.30 30.50 4.45
N GLU A 419 5.52 31.03 4.41
CA GLU A 419 6.42 31.10 5.57
C GLU A 419 5.84 31.96 6.70
N GLU A 420 5.31 33.15 6.37
CA GLU A 420 4.69 34.06 7.33
C GLU A 420 3.49 33.41 8.03
N LYS A 421 2.61 32.76 7.28
CA LYS A 421 1.45 32.06 7.85
C LYS A 421 1.85 30.88 8.71
N LEU A 422 2.89 30.14 8.31
CA LEU A 422 3.42 29.04 9.12
C LEU A 422 4.05 29.55 10.42
N ASN A 423 4.72 30.71 10.41
CA ASN A 423 5.19 31.37 11.64
C ASN A 423 4.04 31.69 12.59
N ALA A 424 2.95 32.26 12.08
CA ALA A 424 1.77 32.59 12.89
C ALA A 424 1.18 31.33 13.56
N VAL A 425 1.13 30.20 12.85
CA VAL A 425 0.66 28.91 13.40
C VAL A 425 1.56 28.42 14.53
N ILE A 426 2.88 28.51 14.37
CA ILE A 426 3.84 28.06 15.39
C ILE A 426 3.77 28.94 16.64
N ILE A 427 3.69 30.26 16.46
CA ILE A 427 3.57 31.22 17.58
C ILE A 427 2.26 30.99 18.35
N ASN A 428 1.14 30.77 17.65
CA ASN A 428 -0.15 30.55 18.30
C ASN A 428 -0.27 29.17 19.00
N ALA A 429 0.66 28.26 18.75
CA ALA A 429 0.70 26.93 19.36
C ALA A 429 1.66 26.84 20.56
N GLN A 430 2.44 27.89 20.82
CA GLN A 430 3.29 28.07 22.01
C GLN A 430 2.51 28.80 23.10
#